data_AF-A0A920DWB6-F1
#
_entry.id   AF-A0A920DWB6-F1
#
_cell.length_a   1.000
_cell.length_b   1.000
_cell.length_c   1.000
_cell.angle_alpha   90.00
_cell.angle_beta   90.00
_cell.angle_gamma   90.00
#
_symmetry.space_group_name_H-M   'P 1'
#
loop_
_entity.id
_entity.type
_entity.pdbx_description
1 polymer ?
#
loop_
_entity_poly.entity_id
_entity_poly.type
_entity_poly.pdbx_seq_one_letter_code
_entity_poly.pdbx_strand_id
1 'polypeptide(L)'
;MEGFKTRVESWDDFSPLKHVIVGRADHTCIPPSEPATEAKVPEDSDMRGMWGPRPLETVEKANLQLDLLGKTREKRGYGVDRPNPLPLRGTRR
;
A
#
# COMPACT_ATOMS: atom_id res chain seq x y z
N MET A 1 -9.07 29.73 1.76
CA MET A 1 -7.77 29.32 2.30
C MET A 1 -6.80 29.28 1.14
N GLU A 2 -5.79 30.16 1.12
CA GLU A 2 -4.65 30.00 0.21
C GLU A 2 -4.05 28.62 0.50
N GLY A 3 -4.34 27.66 -0.36
CA GLY A 3 -3.83 26.31 -0.24
C GLY A 3 -2.33 26.38 -0.44
N PHE A 4 -1.55 25.99 0.57
CA PHE A 4 -0.14 25.71 0.37
C PHE A 4 -0.02 24.75 -0.82
N LYS A 5 0.62 25.22 -1.89
CA LYS A 5 0.87 24.41 -3.08
C LYS A 5 1.82 23.28 -2.65
N THR A 6 1.31 22.04 -2.58
CA THR A 6 2.14 20.86 -2.36
C THR A 6 3.24 20.83 -3.41
N ARG A 7 4.49 20.94 -2.97
CA ARG A 7 5.68 20.91 -3.83
C ARG A 7 6.29 19.52 -3.74
N VAL A 8 6.30 18.80 -4.87
CA VAL A 8 6.94 17.49 -4.99
C VAL A 8 8.37 17.71 -5.49
N GLU A 9 9.35 17.29 -4.68
CA GLU A 9 10.78 17.34 -5.01
C GLU A 9 11.48 16.09 -4.49
N SER A 10 11.84 15.20 -5.40
CA SER A 10 12.60 13.98 -5.10
C SER A 10 13.43 13.65 -6.33
N TRP A 11 14.75 13.77 -6.22
CA TRP A 11 15.67 13.58 -7.36
C TRP A 11 16.43 12.26 -7.31
N ASP A 12 16.48 11.65 -6.13
CA ASP A 12 17.18 10.40 -5.85
C ASP A 12 16.57 9.74 -4.60
N ASP A 13 16.98 8.50 -4.33
CA ASP A 13 16.42 7.66 -3.27
C ASP A 13 17.13 7.81 -1.90
N PHE A 14 18.25 8.54 -1.83
CA PHE A 14 19.15 8.56 -0.67
C PHE A 14 19.30 9.93 0.00
N SER A 15 18.91 11.00 -0.69
CA SER A 15 18.80 12.34 -0.14
C SER A 15 17.87 12.36 1.08
N PRO A 16 18.09 13.25 2.06
CA PRO A 16 17.28 13.27 3.28
C PRO A 16 15.78 13.39 3.01
N LEU A 17 15.01 12.43 3.54
CA LEU A 17 13.56 12.40 3.43
C LEU A 17 12.92 13.62 4.11
N LYS A 18 11.90 14.22 3.46
CA LYS A 18 11.08 15.30 4.05
C LYS A 18 9.64 14.87 4.29
N HIS A 19 9.06 14.14 3.34
CA HIS A 19 7.66 13.70 3.36
C HIS A 19 7.54 12.36 2.63
N VAL A 20 6.74 11.44 3.14
CA VAL A 20 6.44 10.14 2.51
C VAL A 20 4.95 9.83 2.52
N ILE A 21 4.48 9.11 1.51
CA ILE A 21 3.15 8.49 1.52
C ILE A 21 3.31 7.03 1.91
N VAL A 22 2.64 6.59 2.97
CA VAL A 22 2.64 5.17 3.38
C VAL A 22 1.30 4.56 2.98
N GLY A 23 1.33 3.44 2.22
CA GLY A 23 0.13 2.77 1.72
C GLY A 23 -0.66 1.99 2.77
N ARG A 24 -1.93 1.66 2.48
CA ARG A 24 -2.81 0.85 3.34
C ARG A 24 -3.09 -0.51 2.70
N ALA A 25 -3.26 -1.54 3.51
CA ALA A 25 -3.59 -2.89 3.04
C ALA A 25 -5.11 -3.10 2.90
N ASP A 26 -5.93 -2.12 3.28
CA ASP A 26 -7.38 -2.20 3.24
C ASP A 26 -7.89 -2.61 1.84
N HIS A 27 -8.81 -3.56 1.80
CA HIS A 27 -9.43 -4.09 0.59
C HIS A 27 -8.45 -4.66 -0.46
N THR A 28 -7.23 -5.01 -0.06
CA THR A 28 -6.27 -5.64 -0.98
C THR A 28 -6.78 -6.98 -1.52
N CYS A 29 -6.50 -7.24 -2.80
CA CYS A 29 -6.94 -8.43 -3.51
C CYS A 29 -5.76 -9.13 -4.17
N ILE A 30 -5.89 -10.45 -4.31
CA ILE A 30 -5.08 -11.23 -5.24
C ILE A 30 -5.67 -10.98 -6.64
N PRO A 31 -4.89 -10.42 -7.58
CA PRO A 31 -5.36 -10.21 -8.95
C PRO A 31 -5.69 -11.56 -9.63
N PRO A 32 -6.59 -11.56 -10.64
CA PRO A 32 -6.87 -12.76 -11.41
C PRO A 32 -5.62 -13.26 -12.14
N SER A 33 -5.61 -14.56 -12.44
CA SER A 33 -4.57 -15.21 -13.25
C SER A 33 -4.55 -14.64 -14.67
N GLU A 34 -3.45 -13.99 -15.01
CA GLU A 34 -3.14 -13.44 -16.33
C GLU A 34 -1.62 -13.51 -16.55
N PRO A 35 -1.11 -13.51 -17.79
CA PRO A 35 0.33 -13.63 -18.05
C PRO A 35 1.20 -12.63 -17.28
N ALA A 36 0.72 -11.39 -17.10
CA ALA A 36 1.45 -10.35 -16.37
C ALA A 36 1.46 -10.55 -14.85
N THR A 37 0.46 -11.27 -14.32
CA THR A 37 0.31 -11.59 -12.89
C THR A 37 1.05 -12.88 -12.55
N GLU A 38 0.85 -13.94 -13.35
CA GLU A 38 1.43 -15.26 -13.11
C GLU A 38 2.96 -15.23 -13.14
N ALA A 39 3.55 -14.41 -14.02
CA ALA A 39 5.00 -14.20 -14.07
C ALA A 39 5.60 -13.61 -12.79
N LYS A 40 4.77 -13.03 -11.90
CA LYS A 40 5.21 -12.38 -10.64
C LYS A 40 4.85 -13.20 -9.40
N VAL A 41 4.08 -14.27 -9.54
CA VAL A 41 3.70 -15.15 -8.44
C VAL A 41 4.62 -16.38 -8.48
N PRO A 42 5.47 -16.59 -7.45
CA PRO A 42 6.32 -17.77 -7.36
C PRO A 42 5.54 -19.07 -7.53
N GLU A 43 6.19 -20.10 -8.09
CA GLU A 43 5.51 -21.37 -8.38
C GLU A 43 5.03 -22.11 -7.13
N ASP A 44 5.74 -21.92 -6.03
CA ASP A 44 5.50 -22.47 -4.69
C ASP A 44 4.66 -21.54 -3.79
N SER A 45 4.08 -20.48 -4.35
CA SER A 45 3.28 -19.54 -3.57
C SER A 45 1.89 -20.08 -3.24
N ASP A 46 1.50 -19.98 -1.96
CA ASP A 46 0.13 -20.24 -1.47
C ASP A 46 -0.93 -19.40 -2.19
N MET A 47 -0.54 -18.31 -2.85
CA MET A 47 -1.45 -17.40 -3.58
C MET A 47 -1.69 -17.85 -5.02
N ARG A 48 -0.92 -18.82 -5.53
CA ARG A 48 -1.00 -19.23 -6.93
C ARG A 48 -2.36 -19.86 -7.21
N GLY A 49 -3.05 -19.36 -8.24
CA GLY A 49 -4.40 -19.78 -8.60
C GLY A 49 -5.51 -19.22 -7.69
N MET A 50 -5.19 -18.42 -6.68
CA MET A 50 -6.18 -17.67 -5.90
C MET A 50 -6.48 -16.32 -6.56
N TRP A 51 -7.69 -15.81 -6.36
CA TRP A 51 -8.09 -14.47 -6.78
C TRP A 51 -9.14 -13.89 -5.81
N GLY A 52 -9.23 -12.56 -5.74
CA GLY A 52 -10.19 -11.87 -4.86
C GLY A 52 -9.59 -11.41 -3.52
N PRO A 53 -10.42 -11.10 -2.51
CA PRO A 53 -9.97 -10.48 -1.26
C PRO A 53 -8.95 -11.33 -0.49
N ARG A 54 -7.98 -10.67 0.11
CA ARG A 54 -7.00 -11.31 1.01
C ARG A 54 -7.64 -11.71 2.35
N PRO A 55 -7.14 -12.77 3.03
CA PRO A 55 -7.61 -13.12 4.37
C PRO A 55 -7.48 -11.94 5.35
N LEU A 56 -8.53 -11.69 6.14
CA LEU A 56 -8.59 -10.54 7.05
C LEU A 56 -7.39 -10.46 7.99
N GLU A 57 -6.99 -11.59 8.56
CA GLU A 57 -5.84 -11.68 9.48
C GLU A 57 -4.55 -11.12 8.83
N THR A 58 -4.32 -11.42 7.54
CA THR A 58 -3.14 -10.92 6.82
C THR A 58 -3.22 -9.41 6.59
N VAL A 59 -4.41 -8.89 6.32
CA VAL A 59 -4.68 -7.45 6.12
C VAL A 59 -4.45 -6.68 7.43
N GLU A 60 -4.96 -7.18 8.55
CA GLU A 60 -4.80 -6.56 9.87
C GLU A 60 -3.33 -6.53 10.31
N LYS A 61 -2.61 -7.65 10.16
CA LYS A 61 -1.16 -7.70 10.46
C LYS A 61 -0.37 -6.72 9.59
N ALA A 62 -0.67 -6.63 8.29
CA ALA A 62 -0.02 -5.70 7.39
C ALA A 62 -0.30 -4.24 7.76
N ASN A 63 -1.57 -3.90 8.05
CA ASN A 63 -1.95 -2.56 8.47
C ASN A 63 -1.27 -2.16 9.79
N LEU A 64 -1.17 -3.06 10.77
CA LEU A 64 -0.42 -2.81 12.00
C LEU A 64 1.03 -2.42 11.73
N GLN A 65 1.73 -3.17 10.86
CA GLN A 65 3.12 -2.86 10.51
C GLN A 65 3.25 -1.53 9.75
N LEU A 66 2.33 -1.24 8.82
CA LEU A 66 2.31 0.00 8.06
C LEU A 66 2.03 1.23 8.93
N ASP A 67 1.12 1.10 9.91
CA ASP A 67 0.82 2.16 10.87
C ASP A 67 2.01 2.42 11.80
N LEU A 68 2.69 1.37 12.28
CA LEU A 68 3.90 1.51 13.09
C LEU A 68 5.05 2.16 12.30
N LEU A 69 5.19 1.82 11.01
CA LEU A 69 6.13 2.47 10.11
C LEU A 69 5.83 3.97 10.01
N GLY A 70 4.57 4.35 9.74
CA GLY A 70 4.13 5.74 9.67
C GLY A 70 4.47 6.52 10.94
N LYS A 71 4.04 6.00 12.11
CA LYS A 71 4.34 6.61 13.42
C LYS A 71 5.84 6.79 13.68
N THR A 72 6.65 5.83 13.24
CA THR A 72 8.10 5.92 13.37
C THR A 72 8.69 7.04 12.52
N ARG A 73 8.13 7.31 11.33
CA ARG A 73 8.57 8.42 10.47
C ARG A 73 8.11 9.77 11.03
N GLU A 74 6.86 9.87 11.50
CA GLU A 74 6.35 11.07 12.18
C GLU A 74 7.20 11.43 13.40
N LYS A 75 7.56 10.44 14.23
CA LYS A 75 8.44 10.64 15.39
C LYS A 75 9.84 11.16 15.03
N ARG A 76 10.31 10.90 13.81
CA ARG A 76 11.57 11.42 13.28
C ARG A 76 11.44 12.81 12.63
N GLY A 77 10.23 13.39 12.61
CA GLY A 77 9.95 14.72 12.08
C GLY A 77 9.61 14.76 10.58
N TYR A 78 9.34 13.61 9.95
CA TYR A 78 8.93 13.55 8.55
C TYR A 78 7.42 13.72 8.40
N GLY A 79 6.98 14.39 7.33
CA GLY A 79 5.57 14.38 6.93
C GLY A 79 5.14 12.98 6.48
N VAL A 80 3.96 12.53 6.90
CA VAL A 80 3.40 11.23 6.53
C VAL A 80 1.96 11.39 6.08
N ASP A 81 1.69 11.08 4.81
CA ASP A 81 0.31 10.96 4.32
C ASP A 81 -0.11 9.49 4.24
N ARG A 82 -1.39 9.26 4.50
CA ARG A 82 -2.04 7.94 4.38
C ARG A 82 -3.17 8.06 3.37
N PRO A 83 -3.22 7.21 2.33
CA PRO A 83 -4.33 7.25 1.38
C PRO A 83 -5.63 6.83 2.05
N ASN A 84 -6.76 7.36 1.55
CA ASN A 84 -8.08 6.86 1.92
C ASN A 84 -8.33 5.55 1.17
N PRO A 85 -8.67 4.45 1.87
CA PRO A 85 -9.00 3.19 1.23
C PRO A 85 -10.13 3.36 0.21
N LEU A 86 -9.94 2.79 -0.98
CA LEU A 86 -10.99 2.68 -1.97
C LEU A 86 -11.70 1.35 -1.80
N PRO A 87 -13.05 1.33 -1.79
CA PRO A 87 -13.77 0.07 -1.77
C PRO A 87 -13.56 -0.67 -3.09
N LEU A 88 -13.57 -2.00 -3.03
CA LEU A 88 -13.58 -2.84 -4.22
C LEU A 88 -14.86 -2.59 -5.01
N ARG A 89 -14.75 -1.87 -6.14
CA ARG A 89 -15.84 -1.71 -7.10
C ARG A 89 -15.78 -2.87 -8.09
N GLY A 90 -16.53 -3.95 -7.86
CA GLY A 90 -16.48 -5.07 -8.82
C GLY A 90 -17.24 -6.35 -8.52
N THR A 91 -17.87 -6.55 -7.36
CA THR A 91 -18.71 -7.74 -7.14
C THR A 91 -20.19 -7.39 -7.30
N ARG A 92 -20.60 -7.01 -8.52
CA ARG A 92 -21.98 -7.36 -8.91
C ARG A 92 -21.97 -8.86 -9.14
N ARG A 93 -22.62 -9.61 -8.26
CA ARG A 93 -23.18 -10.90 -8.65
C ARG A 93 -24.25 -10.67 -9.71
#